data_AF-A0A929F6J3-F1
#
_entry.id   AF-A0A929F6J3-F1
#
_cell.length_a   1.000
_cell.length_b   1.000
_cell.length_c   1.000
_cell.angle_alpha   90.00
_cell.angle_beta   90.00
_cell.angle_gamma   90.00
#
_symmetry.space_group_name_H-M   'P 1'
#
loop_
_entity.id
_entity.type
_entity.pdbx_description
1 polymer ?
#
loop_
_entity_poly.entity_id
_entity_poly.type
_entity_poly.pdbx_seq_one_letter_code
_entity_poly.pdbx_strand_id
1 'polypeptide(L)' 'MNVKNLVEMQIPVEELENIDELVGEGYYGNRSDAIRDIIRRGAAHLRSRYLFVKVEAGDRK' A
#
# COMPACT_ATOMS: atom_id res chain seq x y z
N MET A 1 1.99 -8.39 -21.47
CA MET A 1 0.65 -8.23 -20.88
C MET A 1 0.68 -7.02 -19.96
N ASN A 2 -0.19 -6.03 -20.19
CA ASN A 2 -0.28 -4.88 -19.31
C ASN A 2 -1.03 -5.35 -18.05
N VAL A 3 -0.30 -5.75 -16.99
CA VAL A 3 -0.85 -6.41 -15.80
C VAL A 3 -1.52 -5.39 -14.87
N LYS A 4 -2.46 -4.61 -15.40
CA LYS A 4 -3.23 -3.63 -14.63
C LYS A 4 -4.67 -4.11 -14.57
N ASN A 5 -5.12 -4.45 -13.36
CA ASN A 5 -6.52 -4.75 -13.08
C ASN A 5 -7.14 -3.51 -12.44
N LEU A 6 -8.33 -3.13 -12.92
CA LEU A 6 -9.18 -2.16 -12.23
C LEU A 6 -9.95 -2.90 -11.15
N VAL A 7 -10.01 -2.31 -9.96
CA VAL A 7 -10.71 -2.87 -8.81
C VAL A 7 -11.56 -1.79 -8.18
N GLU A 8 -12.73 -2.18 -7.69
CA GLU A 8 -13.55 -1.35 -6.80
C GLU A 8 -13.22 -1.70 -5.36
N MET A 9 -13.19 -0.71 -4.49
CA MET A 9 -12.84 -0.85 -3.09
C MET A 9 -13.67 0.11 -2.25
N GLN A 10 -14.11 -0.37 -1.07
CA GLN A 10 -14.69 0.48 -0.04
C GLN A 10 -13.58 0.90 0.93
N ILE A 11 -13.47 2.20 1.17
CA ILE A 11 -12.52 2.80 2.11
C ILE A 11 -13.36 3.58 3.13
N PRO A 12 -13.04 3.52 4.44
CA PRO A 12 -13.63 4.42 5.43
C PRO A 12 -13.51 5.89 5.00
N VAL A 13 -14.53 6.69 5.29
CA VAL A 13 -14.58 8.08 4.79
C VAL A 13 -13.43 8.90 5.35
N GLU A 14 -13.07 8.68 6.60
CA GLU A 14 -12.01 9.41 7.29
C GLU A 14 -10.63 9.12 6.66
N GLU A 15 -10.39 7.88 6.25
CA GLU A 15 -9.15 7.51 5.56
C GLU A 15 -9.10 8.07 4.14
N LEU A 16 -10.26 8.18 3.48
CA LEU A 16 -10.33 8.83 2.18
C LEU A 16 -10.07 10.34 2.27
N GLU A 17 -10.58 11.00 3.31
CA GLU A 17 -10.32 12.41 3.60
C GLU A 17 -8.83 12.67 3.85
N ASN A 18 -8.16 11.81 4.63
CA ASN A 18 -6.71 11.89 4.82
C ASN A 18 -5.95 11.78 3.48
N ILE A 19 -6.40 10.91 2.56
CA ILE A 19 -5.78 10.79 1.23
C ILE A 19 -6.04 12.05 0.40
N ASP A 20 -7.23 12.62 0.51
CA ASP A 20 -7.61 13.85 -0.21
C ASP A 20 -6.82 15.06 0.26
N GLU A 21 -6.52 15.17 1.56
CA GLU A 21 -5.62 16.19 2.09
C GLU A 21 -4.24 16.08 1.44
N LEU A 22 -3.66 14.87 1.33
CA LEU A 22 -2.36 14.68 0.69
C LEU A 22 -2.36 15.07 -0.80
N VAL A 23 -3.49 14.90 -1.49
CA VAL A 23 -3.66 15.37 -2.87
C VAL A 23 -3.81 16.89 -2.91
N GLY A 24 -4.61 17.46 -2.00
CA GLY A 24 -4.83 18.91 -1.90
C GLY A 24 -3.56 19.69 -1.57
N GLU A 25 -2.69 19.12 -0.74
CA GLU A 25 -1.36 19.67 -0.40
C GLU A 25 -0.31 19.46 -1.49
N GLY A 26 -0.64 18.70 -2.55
CA GLY A 26 0.23 18.51 -3.71
C GLY A 26 1.28 17.40 -3.59
N TYR A 27 1.22 16.56 -2.55
CA TYR A 27 2.11 15.40 -2.43
C TYR A 27 1.84 14.35 -3.52
N TYR A 28 0.59 14.29 -4.00
CA TYR A 28 0.18 13.42 -5.10
C TYR A 28 -0.65 14.19 -6.12
N GLY A 29 -0.50 13.83 -7.40
CA GLY A 29 -1.28 14.45 -8.47
C GLY A 29 -2.75 14.01 -8.52
N ASN A 30 -3.09 12.84 -7.94
CA ASN A 30 -4.46 12.35 -7.84
C ASN A 30 -4.58 11.24 -6.77
N ARG A 31 -5.83 10.93 -6.39
CA ARG A 31 -6.17 9.87 -5.42
C ARG A 31 -5.64 8.49 -5.79
N SER A 32 -5.72 8.12 -7.07
CA SER A 32 -5.33 6.77 -7.52
C SER A 32 -3.84 6.52 -7.36
N ASP A 33 -3.01 7.53 -7.60
CA ASP A 33 -1.56 7.43 -7.40
C ASP A 33 -1.20 7.40 -5.91
N ALA A 34 -1.88 8.18 -5.08
CA ALA A 34 -1.74 8.13 -3.62
C ALA A 34 -2.07 6.72 -3.07
N ILE A 35 -3.25 6.20 -3.40
CA ILE A 35 -3.70 4.86 -2.98
C ILE A 35 -2.71 3.78 -3.45
N ARG A 36 -2.24 3.86 -4.70
CA ARG A 36 -1.28 2.89 -5.25
C ARG A 36 0.04 2.91 -4.49
N ASP A 37 0.53 4.10 -4.11
CA ASP A 37 1.78 4.21 -3.36
C ASP A 37 1.63 3.69 -1.93
N ILE A 38 0.53 4.02 -1.25
CA ILE A 38 0.20 3.52 0.10
C ILE A 38 0.16 1.99 0.11
N ILE A 39 -0.57 1.37 -0.83
CA ILE A 39 -0.63 -0.09 -0.98
C ILE A 39 0.76 -0.66 -1.22
N ARG A 40 1.56 -0.04 -2.10
CA ARG A 40 2.92 -0.52 -2.41
C ARG A 40 3.81 -0.50 -1.16
N ARG A 41 3.80 0.59 -0.39
CA ARG A 41 4.59 0.74 0.84
C ARG A 41 4.14 -0.24 1.90
N GLY A 42 2.82 -0.36 2.12
CA GLY A 42 2.25 -1.34 3.05
C GLY A 42 2.64 -2.77 2.69
N ALA A 43 2.54 -3.14 1.41
CA ALA A 43 2.95 -4.47 0.94
C ALA A 43 4.46 -4.72 1.08
N ALA A 44 5.30 -3.71 0.85
CA ALA A 44 6.75 -3.83 1.06
C ALA A 44 7.08 -4.03 2.55
N HIS A 45 6.43 -3.28 3.44
CA HIS A 45 6.58 -3.41 4.88
C HIS A 45 6.17 -4.80 5.39
N LEU A 46 5.03 -5.30 4.90
CA LEU A 46 4.57 -6.65 5.24
C LEU A 46 5.53 -7.72 4.72
N ARG A 47 5.98 -7.63 3.46
CA ARG A 47 6.96 -8.59 2.90
C ARG A 47 8.25 -8.64 3.70
N SER A 48 8.75 -7.48 4.13
CA SER A 48 9.93 -7.41 5.00
C SER A 48 9.70 -8.27 6.25
N ARG A 49 8.61 -8.04 6.99
CA ARG A 49 8.26 -8.80 8.20
C ARG A 49 8.12 -10.31 7.95
N TYR A 50 7.45 -10.71 6.86
CA TYR A 50 7.31 -12.13 6.53
C TYR A 50 8.63 -12.78 6.14
N LEU A 51 9.54 -12.07 5.48
CA LEU A 51 10.87 -12.58 5.17
C LEU A 51 11.67 -12.84 6.45
N PHE A 52 11.60 -11.93 7.43
CA PHE A 52 12.22 -12.12 8.74
C PHE A 52 11.67 -13.35 9.48
N VAL A 53 10.34 -13.52 9.52
CA VAL A 53 9.72 -14.70 10.16
C VAL A 53 10.10 -16.02 9.47
N LYS A 54 10.23 -16.01 8.14
CA LYS A 54 10.59 -17.22 7.38
C LYS A 54 12.07 -17.61 7.56
N VAL A 55 12.95 -16.63 7.78
CA VAL A 55 14.38 -16.86 8.09
C VAL A 55 14.53 -17.43 9.52
N GLU A 56 13.84 -16.86 10.51
CA GLU A 56 13.89 -17.38 11.90
C GLU A 56 13.29 -18.80 12.05
N ALA A 57 12.31 -19.15 11.22
CA ALA A 57 11.76 -20.51 11.16
C ALA A 57 12.67 -21.50 10.39
N GLY A 58 13.58 -21.00 9.55
CA GLY A 58 14.49 -21.80 8.73
C GLY A 58 15.86 -22.07 9.36
N ASP A 59 16.28 -21.26 10.33
CA ASP A 59 17.57 -21.36 11.03
C ASP A 59 17.53 -22.23 12.31
N ARG A 60 16.40 -22.89 12.61
CA ARG A 60 16.38 -24.02 13.55
C ARG A 60 16.63 -25.33 12.81
N LYS A 61 17.87 -25.56 12.38
CA LYS A 61 18.37 -26.90 12.05
C LYS A 61 19.73 -27.12 12.68
#